data_AF-A0A4Q5UZW1-F1
#
_entry.id   AF-A0A4Q5UZW1-F1
#
_cell.length_a   1.000
_cell.length_b   1.000
_cell.length_c   1.000
_cell.angle_alpha   90.00
_cell.angle_beta   90.00
_cell.angle_gamma   90.00
#
_symmetry.space_group_name_H-M   'P 1'
#
loop_
_entity.id
_entity.type
_entity.pdbx_description
1 polymer ?
#
loop_
_entity_poly.entity_id
_entity_poly.type
_entity_poly.pdbx_seq_one_letter_code
_entity_poly.pdbx_strand_id
1 'polypeptide(L)' 'MTFDATFVSSAYSYKINVMVEDRLLCFERDEQSNFRAFLPFDDEEGMGSIDQEMVREIALELMDLFKDP' A
#
# COMPACT_ATOMS: atom_id res chain seq x y z
N MET A 1 4.96 13.80 5.16
CA MET A 1 4.48 13.70 3.77
C MET A 1 3.01 13.31 3.84
N THR A 2 2.16 13.76 2.93
CA THR A 2 0.72 13.46 2.97
C THR A 2 0.33 12.86 1.64
N PHE A 3 -0.37 11.73 1.67
CA PHE A 3 -0.80 11.01 0.48
C PHE A 3 -2.32 10.89 0.49
N ASP A 4 -2.93 10.95 -0.69
CA ASP A 4 -4.32 10.61 -0.85
C ASP A 4 -4.46 9.09 -0.79
N ALA A 5 -5.19 8.62 0.22
CA ALA A 5 -5.40 7.20 0.46
C ALA A 5 -6.90 6.87 0.56
N THR A 6 -7.29 5.73 -0.01
CA THR A 6 -8.64 5.19 0.09
C THR A 6 -8.60 3.82 0.73
N PHE A 7 -9.34 3.65 1.83
CA PHE A 7 -9.57 2.36 2.46
C PHE A 7 -10.67 1.60 1.73
N VAL A 8 -10.37 0.36 1.30
CA VAL A 8 -11.32 -0.50 0.59
C VAL A 8 -11.45 -1.80 1.39
N SER A 9 -12.58 -1.97 2.07
CA SER A 9 -12.89 -3.21 2.78
C SER A 9 -13.71 -4.18 1.93
N SER A 10 -13.49 -5.46 2.17
CA SER A 10 -14.28 -6.59 1.69
C SER A 10 -14.71 -7.44 2.89
N ALA A 11 -15.49 -8.50 2.66
CA ALA A 11 -16.05 -9.33 3.74
C ALA A 11 -15.00 -10.00 4.65
N TYR A 12 -13.77 -10.24 4.16
CA TYR A 12 -12.74 -10.99 4.88
C TYR A 12 -11.34 -10.35 4.82
N SER A 13 -11.20 -9.21 4.12
CA SER A 13 -9.92 -8.53 3.94
C SER A 13 -10.14 -7.06 3.65
N TYR A 14 -9.09 -6.25 3.74
CA TYR A 14 -9.10 -4.88 3.29
C TYR A 14 -7.80 -4.56 2.57
N LYS A 15 -7.87 -3.53 1.72
CA LYS A 15 -6.71 -2.93 1.08
C LYS A 15 -6.71 -1.42 1.26
N ILE A 16 -5.52 -0.84 1.21
CA ILE A 16 -5.33 0.61 1.17
C ILE A 16 -4.79 0.96 -0.21
N ASN A 17 -5.52 1.80 -0.91
CA ASN A 17 -5.11 2.38 -2.17
C ASN A 17 -4.45 3.73 -1.89
N VAL A 18 -3.21 3.94 -2.31
CA VAL A 18 -2.46 5.18 -2.11
C VAL A 18 -2.08 5.73 -3.48
N MET A 19 -2.41 7.01 -3.73
CA MET A 19 -1.96 7.70 -4.93
C MET A 19 -0.57 8.28 -4.70
N VAL A 20 0.38 7.88 -5.55
CA VAL A 20 1.78 8.26 -5.50
C VAL A 20 2.22 8.61 -6.91
N GLU A 21 2.60 9.87 -7.17
CA GLU A 21 3.08 10.30 -8.50
C GLU A 21 2.12 9.93 -9.65
N ASP A 22 0.82 10.19 -9.45
CA ASP A 22 -0.28 9.81 -10.37
C ASP A 22 -0.45 8.29 -10.60
N ARG A 23 0.21 7.46 -9.79
CA ARG A 23 0.08 6.00 -9.81
C ARG A 23 -0.67 5.49 -8.60
N LEU A 24 -1.49 4.47 -8.82
CA LEU A 24 -2.25 3.80 -7.78
C LEU A 24 -1.41 2.65 -7.21
N LEU A 25 -0.96 2.80 -5.98
CA LEU A 25 -0.27 1.76 -5.22
C LEU A 25 -1.27 1.09 -4.26
N CYS A 26 -1.36 -0.23 -4.28
CA CYS A 26 -2.24 -0.99 -3.41
C CYS A 26 -1.43 -1.67 -2.29
N PHE A 27 -1.94 -1.61 -1.06
CA PHE A 27 -1.38 -2.29 0.10
C PHE A 27 -2.40 -3.26 0.68
N GLU A 28 -2.01 -4.52 0.83
CA GLU A 28 -2.82 -5.57 1.49
C GLU A 28 -1.99 -6.26 2.57
N ARG A 29 -2.67 -6.85 3.56
CA ARG A 29 -2.00 -7.68 4.55
C ARG A 29 -1.60 -9.02 3.95
N ASP A 30 -0.35 -9.42 4.18
CA ASP A 30 0.12 -10.77 3.92
C ASP A 30 -0.25 -11.74 5.05
N GLU A 31 0.13 -13.01 4.90
CA GLU A 31 -0.11 -14.07 5.90
C GLU A 31 0.56 -13.80 7.26
N GLN A 32 1.56 -12.91 7.30
CA GLN A 32 2.28 -12.50 8.49
C GLN A 32 1.74 -11.18 9.07
N SER A 33 0.62 -10.68 8.55
CA SER A 33 0.01 -9.39 8.89
C SER A 33 0.86 -8.16 8.56
N ASN A 34 1.86 -8.29 7.67
CA ASN A 34 2.60 -7.15 7.14
C ASN A 34 1.86 -6.56 5.93
N PHE A 35 1.97 -5.25 5.71
CA PHE A 35 1.49 -4.64 4.48
C PHE A 35 2.44 -4.89 3.31
N ARG A 36 1.95 -5.58 2.28
CA ARG A 36 2.63 -5.77 1.01
C ARG A 36 2.07 -4.81 -0.04
N ALA A 37 2.97 -4.08 -0.70
CA ALA A 37 2.63 -3.21 -1.81
C ALA A 37 2.57 -3.98 -3.14
N PHE A 38 1.64 -3.62 -4.01
CA PHE A 38 1.53 -4.11 -5.38
C PHE A 38 0.82 -3.08 -6.29
N LEU A 39 1.04 -3.19 -7.60
CA LEU A 39 0.32 -2.39 -8.60
C LEU A 39 -0.91 -3.17 -9.08
N PRO A 40 -2.10 -2.56 -9.13
CA PRO A 40 -3.33 -3.25 -9.53
C PRO A 40 -3.47 -3.48 -11.05
N PHE A 41 -2.59 -2.89 -11.85
CA PHE A 41 -2.53 -3.06 -13.30
C PHE A 41 -1.17 -3.64 -13.69
N ASP A 42 -1.08 -4.31 -14.84
CA ASP A 42 0.16 -4.86 -15.43
C ASP A 42 1.11 -3.73 -15.88
N ASP A 43 1.55 -2.92 -14.92
CA ASP A 43 2.58 -1.92 -15.09
C ASP A 43 3.93 -2.60 -14.78
N GLU A 44 4.35 -3.50 -15.69
CA GLU A 44 5.60 -4.28 -15.56
C GLU A 44 6.85 -3.38 -15.46
N GLU A 45 6.78 -2.15 -15.99
CA GLU A 45 7.85 -1.12 -15.88
C GLU A 45 7.69 -0.21 -14.65
N GLY A 46 6.51 -0.19 -14.03
CA GLY A 46 6.12 0.80 -13.03
C GLY A 46 6.70 0.57 -11.63
N MET A 47 6.79 -0.69 -11.19
CA MET A 47 7.16 -0.94 -9.78
C MET A 47 8.65 -0.64 -9.51
N GLY A 48 9.53 -0.85 -10.50
CA GLY A 48 10.95 -0.52 -10.38
C GLY A 48 11.28 0.97 -10.48
N SER A 49 10.34 1.79 -10.97
CA SER A 49 10.49 3.25 -11.07
C SER A 49 9.90 4.00 -9.87
N ILE A 50 9.09 3.34 -9.04
CA ILE A 50 8.62 3.91 -7.77
C ILE A 50 9.75 3.82 -6.74
N ASP A 51 9.95 4.91 -6.00
CA ASP A 51 10.90 4.95 -4.89
C ASP A 51 10.54 3.91 -3.82
N GLN A 52 11.39 2.90 -3.70
CA GLN A 52 11.20 1.79 -2.76
C GLN A 52 11.32 2.22 -1.30
N GLU A 53 12.08 3.28 -1.00
CA GLU A 53 12.18 3.82 0.35
C GLU A 53 10.84 4.42 0.77
N MET A 54 10.21 5.20 -0.10
CA MET A 54 8.87 5.75 0.12
C MET A 54 7.82 4.64 0.31
N VAL A 55 7.84 3.59 -0.51
CA VAL A 55 6.93 2.44 -0.36
C VAL A 55 7.09 1.79 1.01
N ARG A 56 8.34 1.63 1.47
CA ARG A 56 8.66 1.06 2.79
C ARG A 56 8.14 1.94 3.92
N GLU A 57 8.33 3.26 3.83
CA GLU A 57 7.86 4.20 4.86
C GLU A 57 6.32 4.22 4.94
N ILE A 58 5.62 4.17 3.80
CA ILE A 58 4.15 4.05 3.79
C ILE A 58 3.72 2.74 4.45
N ALA A 59 4.36 1.61 4.14
CA ALA A 59 4.03 0.34 4.77
C ALA A 59 4.23 0.37 6.29
N LEU A 60 5.31 1.00 6.78
CA LEU A 60 5.58 1.15 8.21
C LEU A 60 4.52 2.02 8.91
N GLU A 61 4.11 3.12 8.29
CA GLU A 61 3.05 3.98 8.82
C GLU A 61 1.71 3.25 8.88
N LEU A 62 1.37 2.48 7.83
CA LEU A 62 0.18 1.62 7.84
C LEU A 62 0.27 0.55 8.93
N MET A 63 1.45 -0.05 9.14
CA MET A 63 1.64 -0.99 10.24
C MET A 63 1.36 -0.34 11.59
N ASP A 64 1.79 0.90 11.81
CA ASP A 64 1.53 1.61 13.06
C ASP A 64 0.05 1.98 13.23
N LEU A 65 -0.56 2.51 12.18
CA LEU A 65 -1.96 2.96 12.18
C LEU A 65 -2.95 1.81 12.41
N PHE A 66 -2.62 0.61 11.91
CA PHE A 66 -3.47 -0.58 12.01
C PHE A 66 -2.94 -1.60 13.03
N LYS A 67 -2.04 -1.22 13.96
CA LYS A 67 -1.76 -2.05 15.13
C LYS A 67 -3.05 -2.17 15.94
N ASP A 68 -3.51 -3.41 16.12
CA ASP A 68 -4.55 -3.69 17.10
C ASP A 68 -4.05 -3.28 18.50
N PRO A 69 -4.90 -2.66 19.33
CA PRO A 69 -4.54 -2.23 20.69
C PRO A 69 -4.21 -3.38 21.64
#